data_AF-A0AAV5T7L4-F1
#
_entry.id   AF-A0AAV5T7L4-F1
#
_cell.length_a   1.000
_cell.length_b   1.000
_cell.length_c   1.000
_cell.angle_alpha   90.00
_cell.angle_beta   90.00
_cell.angle_gamma   90.00
#
_symmetry.space_group_name_H-M   'P 1'
#
loop_
_entity.id
_entity.type
_entity.pdbx_description
1 polymer ?
#
loop_
_entity_poly.entity_id
_entity_poly.type
_entity_poly.pdbx_seq_one_letter_code
_entity_poly.pdbx_strand_id
1 'polypeptide(L)'
;VNCIAKSVDGNEQFLQINDDILDLDLIRKVIAHFNIEELNFLVDSESQLEKYLQLMADHPHTRKGMILEFLPVFEKLLSIPSMEKLTVRSSAAQYSTDDETQWRIPCDIFFNLLSAHKNLNLGRVKMTSEECERAMEIISAVSRERKVDLFLADVTTSDWLENIPKSSKPGDLYGKLIYVRNFNTADSRHDYDVQLRFGNCWIRIQGIEFTGSDFLSRVTMTNRV
;
A
#
# COMPACT_ATOMS: atom_id res chain seq x y z
N VAL A 1 -16.21 -3.35 11.06
CA VAL A 1 -15.52 -4.64 10.80
C VAL A 1 -16.23 -5.45 9.71
N ASN A 2 -15.48 -5.99 8.74
CA ASN A 2 -15.99 -6.93 7.74
C ASN A 2 -15.35 -8.31 7.95
N CYS A 3 -16.15 -9.36 8.06
CA CYS A 3 -15.67 -10.73 8.24
C CYS A 3 -16.15 -11.63 7.08
N ILE A 4 -15.26 -12.52 6.64
CA ILE A 4 -15.64 -13.71 5.88
C ILE A 4 -15.62 -14.87 6.87
N ALA A 5 -16.77 -15.49 7.04
CA ALA A 5 -16.99 -16.48 8.08
C ALA A 5 -17.70 -17.71 7.50
N LYS A 6 -17.39 -18.89 8.04
CA LYS A 6 -18.22 -20.07 7.82
C LYS A 6 -19.13 -20.29 9.01
N SER A 7 -20.41 -20.48 8.72
CA SER A 7 -21.37 -20.92 9.72
C SER A 7 -21.12 -22.39 10.09
N VAL A 8 -21.70 -22.83 11.19
CA VAL A 8 -21.55 -24.20 11.72
C VAL A 8 -22.04 -25.26 10.71
N ASP A 9 -23.02 -24.90 9.90
CA ASP A 9 -23.60 -25.66 8.78
C ASP A 9 -22.76 -25.60 7.49
N GLY A 10 -21.60 -24.94 7.50
CA GLY A 10 -20.62 -24.94 6.41
C GLY A 10 -20.84 -23.90 5.32
N ASN A 11 -21.87 -23.05 5.44
CA ASN A 11 -22.15 -21.99 4.48
C ASN A 11 -21.22 -20.79 4.73
N GLU A 12 -20.65 -20.24 3.65
CA GLU A 12 -19.88 -18.99 3.71
C GLU A 12 -20.85 -17.81 3.87
N GLN A 13 -20.59 -16.97 4.88
CA GLN A 13 -21.36 -15.79 5.20
C GLN A 13 -20.44 -14.57 5.25
N PHE A 14 -20.89 -13.50 4.61
CA PHE A 14 -20.28 -12.18 4.73
C PHE A 14 -20.97 -11.42 5.85
N LEU A 15 -20.22 -11.08 6.90
CA LEU A 15 -20.73 -10.31 8.03
C LEU A 15 -20.12 -8.91 7.98
N GLN A 16 -20.98 -7.92 7.80
CA GLN A 16 -20.62 -6.51 7.94
C GLN A 16 -21.16 -6.00 9.27
N ILE A 17 -20.25 -5.68 10.18
CA ILE A 17 -20.54 -5.15 11.50
C ILE A 17 -20.19 -3.66 11.48
N ASN A 18 -21.20 -2.79 11.60
CA ASN A 18 -20.98 -1.37 11.85
C ASN A 18 -20.62 -1.20 13.33
N ASP A 19 -19.37 -0.89 13.61
CA ASP A 19 -18.74 -0.88 14.92
C ASP A 19 -18.43 0.51 15.47
N ASP A 20 -18.80 1.57 14.75
CA ASP A 20 -18.68 2.96 15.24
C ASP A 20 -19.36 3.15 16.61
N ILE A 21 -20.34 2.30 16.91
CA ILE A 21 -21.19 2.37 18.09
C ILE A 21 -21.14 1.09 18.95
N LEU A 22 -20.46 0.03 18.48
CA LEU A 22 -20.46 -1.26 19.17
C LEU A 22 -19.25 -1.39 20.10
N ASP A 23 -19.52 -1.90 21.29
CA ASP A 23 -18.47 -2.28 22.22
C ASP A 23 -17.75 -3.56 21.76
N LEU A 24 -16.47 -3.68 22.09
CA LEU A 24 -15.62 -4.80 21.68
C LEU A 24 -16.17 -6.14 22.19
N ASP A 25 -16.74 -6.18 23.40
CA ASP A 25 -17.30 -7.41 23.95
C ASP A 25 -18.56 -7.87 23.20
N LEU A 26 -19.32 -6.93 22.64
CA LEU A 26 -20.46 -7.26 21.79
C LEU A 26 -19.98 -7.85 20.46
N ILE A 27 -18.94 -7.27 19.86
CA ILE A 27 -18.33 -7.80 18.63
C ILE A 27 -17.82 -9.23 18.88
N ARG A 28 -17.09 -9.46 19.98
CA ARG A 28 -16.61 -10.79 20.40
C ARG A 28 -17.74 -11.80 20.52
N LYS A 29 -18.84 -11.44 21.19
CA LYS A 29 -20.02 -12.31 21.34
C LYS A 29 -20.63 -12.68 19.99
N VAL A 30 -20.69 -11.74 19.04
CA VAL A 30 -21.21 -12.02 17.70
C VAL A 30 -20.29 -12.99 16.98
N ILE A 31 -18.99 -12.69 16.87
CA ILE A 31 -18.06 -13.49 16.08
C ILE A 31 -17.75 -14.87 16.68
N ALA A 32 -17.95 -15.05 18.00
CA ALA A 32 -17.74 -16.34 18.68
C ALA A 32 -18.60 -17.49 18.14
N HIS A 33 -19.69 -17.19 17.44
CA HIS A 33 -20.58 -18.17 16.83
C HIS A 33 -20.13 -18.64 15.44
N PHE A 34 -19.02 -18.11 14.94
CA PHE A 34 -18.56 -18.32 13.58
C PHE A 34 -17.12 -18.82 13.53
N ASN A 35 -16.82 -19.66 12.53
CA ASN A 35 -15.45 -19.94 12.18
C ASN A 35 -14.95 -18.85 11.22
N ILE A 36 -14.27 -17.85 11.78
CA ILE A 36 -13.76 -16.71 11.01
C ILE A 36 -12.57 -17.15 10.18
N GLU A 37 -12.63 -16.95 8.86
CA GLU A 37 -11.50 -17.22 7.96
C GLU A 37 -10.70 -15.95 7.70
N GLU A 38 -11.39 -14.80 7.64
CA GLU A 38 -10.78 -13.52 7.30
C GLU A 38 -11.42 -12.36 8.07
N LEU A 39 -10.56 -11.48 8.58
CA LEU A 39 -10.91 -10.23 9.25
C LEU A 39 -10.39 -9.04 8.44
N ASN A 40 -11.31 -8.18 8.01
CA ASN A 40 -11.00 -6.94 7.31
C ASN A 40 -11.49 -5.73 8.11
N PHE A 41 -10.56 -4.84 8.43
CA PHE A 41 -10.81 -3.66 9.25
C PHE A 41 -10.78 -2.39 8.39
N LEU A 42 -11.77 -1.53 8.59
CA LEU A 42 -11.71 -0.13 8.19
C LEU A 42 -11.58 0.67 9.49
N VAL A 43 -10.54 1.49 9.58
CA VAL A 43 -10.13 2.14 10.83
C VAL A 43 -9.94 3.62 10.57
N ASP A 44 -10.77 4.45 11.20
CA ASP A 44 -10.73 5.90 11.02
C ASP A 44 -10.08 6.66 12.19
N SER A 45 -9.80 5.95 13.29
CA SER A 45 -9.32 6.55 14.53
C SER A 45 -8.41 5.63 15.34
N GLU A 46 -7.59 6.25 16.19
CA GLU A 46 -6.67 5.54 17.11
C GLU A 46 -7.41 4.61 18.08
N SER A 47 -8.58 5.01 18.58
CA SER A 47 -9.38 4.17 19.48
C SER A 47 -9.90 2.91 18.78
N GLN A 48 -10.35 3.03 17.52
CA GLN A 48 -10.74 1.86 16.72
C GLN A 48 -9.54 0.95 16.46
N LEU A 49 -8.37 1.51 16.15
CA LEU A 49 -7.15 0.74 15.92
C LEU A 49 -6.83 -0.15 17.13
N GLU A 50 -6.81 0.41 18.34
CA GLU A 50 -6.53 -0.33 19.57
C GLU A 50 -7.54 -1.46 19.83
N LYS A 51 -8.83 -1.21 19.59
CA LYS A 51 -9.88 -2.24 19.71
C LYS A 51 -9.66 -3.38 18.70
N TYR A 52 -9.37 -3.06 17.44
CA TYR A 52 -9.19 -4.09 16.41
C TYR A 52 -7.89 -4.87 16.57
N LEU A 53 -6.83 -4.25 17.09
CA LEU A 53 -5.61 -4.97 17.44
C LEU A 53 -5.87 -6.04 18.51
N GLN A 54 -6.72 -5.74 19.51
CA GLN A 54 -7.16 -6.75 20.49
C GLN A 54 -7.97 -7.86 19.82
N LEU A 55 -8.90 -7.52 18.93
CA LEU A 55 -9.69 -8.52 18.20
C LEU A 55 -8.82 -9.42 17.32
N MET A 56 -7.78 -8.87 16.68
CA MET A 56 -6.82 -9.63 15.89
C MET A 56 -6.02 -10.62 16.75
N ALA A 57 -5.70 -10.23 17.99
CA ALA A 57 -5.00 -11.10 18.94
C ALA A 57 -5.87 -12.28 19.38
N ASP A 58 -7.19 -12.08 19.50
CA ASP A 58 -8.15 -13.15 19.80
C ASP A 58 -8.29 -14.17 18.65
N HIS A 59 -7.87 -13.80 17.43
CA HIS A 59 -7.99 -14.59 16.21
C HIS A 59 -6.65 -14.72 15.45
N PRO A 60 -5.61 -15.35 16.04
CA PRO A 60 -4.25 -15.32 15.49
C PRO A 60 -4.12 -16.03 14.12
N HIS A 61 -4.93 -17.05 13.86
CA HIS A 61 -4.84 -17.86 12.64
C HIS A 61 -5.63 -17.33 11.43
N THR A 62 -6.45 -16.29 11.61
CA THR A 62 -7.26 -15.73 10.53
C THR A 62 -6.41 -14.91 9.57
N ARG A 63 -6.82 -14.87 8.30
CA ARG A 63 -6.28 -13.89 7.35
C ARG A 63 -6.73 -12.51 7.78
N LYS A 64 -5.85 -11.52 7.64
CA LYS A 64 -6.09 -10.16 8.15
C LYS A 64 -5.83 -9.15 7.05
N GLY A 65 -6.71 -8.16 6.97
CA GLY A 65 -6.55 -6.97 6.15
C GLY A 65 -6.98 -5.74 6.93
N MET A 66 -6.30 -4.62 6.71
CA MET A 66 -6.61 -3.36 7.39
C MET A 66 -6.47 -2.19 6.43
N ILE A 67 -7.44 -1.28 6.51
CA ILE A 67 -7.44 0.02 5.85
C ILE A 67 -7.51 1.09 6.94
N LEU A 68 -6.42 1.82 7.12
CA LEU A 68 -6.38 3.01 7.96
C LEU A 68 -6.78 4.21 7.11
N GLU A 69 -7.78 4.98 7.53
CA GLU A 69 -8.21 6.25 6.90
C GLU A 69 -7.50 7.47 7.48
N PHE A 70 -6.49 7.21 8.32
CA PHE A 70 -5.59 8.18 8.93
C PHE A 70 -4.16 7.60 8.97
N LEU A 71 -3.18 8.47 9.27
CA LEU A 71 -1.79 8.06 9.52
C LEU A 71 -1.56 8.04 11.04
N PRO A 72 -1.50 6.87 11.71
CA PRO A 72 -1.13 6.81 13.11
C PRO A 72 0.32 7.24 13.33
N VAL A 73 0.67 7.52 14.59
CA VAL A 73 2.09 7.69 14.96
C VAL A 73 2.90 6.46 14.54
N PHE A 74 4.15 6.66 14.10
CA PHE A 74 4.91 5.60 13.44
C PHE A 74 5.19 4.40 14.36
N GLU A 75 5.37 4.62 15.66
CA GLU A 75 5.54 3.54 16.63
C GLU A 75 4.32 2.62 16.67
N LYS A 76 3.11 3.19 16.56
CA LYS A 76 1.87 2.41 16.47
C LYS A 76 1.72 1.76 15.10
N LEU A 77 2.09 2.45 14.03
CA LEU A 77 2.06 1.87 12.68
C LEU A 77 2.94 0.61 12.58
N LEU A 78 4.12 0.65 13.21
CA LEU A 78 5.06 -0.46 13.26
C LEU A 78 4.67 -1.58 14.24
N SER A 79 3.77 -1.32 15.19
CA SER A 79 3.28 -2.34 16.12
C SER A 79 2.13 -3.17 15.53
N ILE A 80 1.59 -2.77 14.37
CA ILE A 80 0.56 -3.51 13.68
C ILE A 80 1.12 -4.88 13.25
N PRO A 81 0.47 -6.00 13.62
CA PRO A 81 0.97 -7.33 13.28
C PRO A 81 0.96 -7.57 11.77
N SER A 82 1.83 -8.48 11.33
CA SER A 82 1.92 -8.90 9.92
C SER A 82 0.54 -9.35 9.40
N MET A 83 0.24 -8.96 8.17
CA MET A 83 -1.06 -9.23 7.55
C MET A 83 -0.94 -9.35 6.03
N GLU A 84 -2.02 -9.85 5.41
CA GLU A 84 -2.08 -10.07 3.97
C GLU A 84 -2.10 -8.74 3.21
N LYS A 85 -2.82 -7.74 3.74
CA LYS A 85 -2.95 -6.42 3.12
C LYS A 85 -3.08 -5.31 4.16
N LEU A 86 -2.12 -4.40 4.19
CA LEU A 86 -2.21 -3.14 4.94
C LEU A 86 -2.37 -1.98 3.95
N THR A 87 -3.37 -1.15 4.18
CA THR A 87 -3.60 0.10 3.44
C THR A 87 -3.59 1.28 4.40
N VAL A 88 -2.87 2.35 4.07
CA VAL A 88 -2.83 3.60 4.85
C VAL A 88 -3.22 4.75 3.92
N ARG A 89 -4.46 5.21 4.03
CA ARG A 89 -5.02 6.35 3.30
C ARG A 89 -5.00 7.55 4.23
N SER A 90 -4.07 8.49 4.06
CA SER A 90 -4.19 9.77 4.77
C SER A 90 -5.12 10.68 3.98
N SER A 91 -6.39 10.76 4.39
CA SER A 91 -7.39 11.67 3.79
C SER A 91 -7.09 13.14 4.09
N ALA A 92 -6.48 13.42 5.25
CA ALA A 92 -6.14 14.77 5.71
C ALA A 92 -5.05 15.47 4.88
N ALA A 93 -4.28 14.73 4.07
CA ALA A 93 -3.24 15.27 3.20
C ALA A 93 -3.78 16.09 2.00
N GLN A 94 -5.09 16.21 1.84
CA GLN A 94 -5.70 16.95 0.72
C GLN A 94 -5.83 18.47 0.96
N TYR A 95 -5.68 18.98 2.19
CA TYR A 95 -6.09 20.37 2.50
C TYR A 95 -5.13 21.22 3.37
N SER A 96 -3.91 20.75 3.69
CA SER A 96 -2.96 21.49 4.52
C SER A 96 -1.66 21.77 3.75
N THR A 97 -1.41 23.05 3.46
CA THR A 97 -0.20 23.55 2.76
C THR A 97 0.97 23.84 3.70
N ASP A 98 0.75 23.87 5.02
CA ASP A 98 1.68 24.56 5.93
C ASP A 98 2.63 23.61 6.69
N ASP A 99 2.42 22.29 6.61
CA ASP A 99 3.41 21.32 7.09
C ASP A 99 3.40 20.03 6.26
N GLU A 100 3.95 20.12 5.05
CA GLU A 100 4.06 19.00 4.11
C GLU A 100 4.92 17.83 4.63
N THR A 101 5.66 18.03 5.71
CA THR A 101 6.60 17.03 6.23
C THR A 101 5.93 16.00 7.14
N GLN A 102 4.86 16.39 7.86
CA GLN A 102 4.23 15.51 8.86
C GLN A 102 3.44 14.35 8.26
N TRP A 103 2.98 14.47 7.01
CA TRP A 103 2.04 13.51 6.41
C TRP A 103 2.71 12.51 5.45
N ARG A 104 4.04 12.48 5.39
CA ARG A 104 4.80 11.56 4.53
C ARG A 104 5.37 10.44 5.40
N ILE A 105 5.17 9.20 4.96
CA ILE A 105 5.80 8.03 5.60
C ILE A 105 7.30 8.08 5.30
N PRO A 106 8.18 8.14 6.31
CA PRO A 106 9.62 8.09 6.11
C PRO A 106 10.06 6.76 5.51
N CYS A 107 11.18 6.78 4.79
CA CYS A 107 11.68 5.62 4.04
C CYS A 107 12.00 4.40 4.94
N ASP A 108 12.55 4.63 6.14
CA ASP A 108 12.84 3.58 7.12
C ASP A 108 11.55 2.90 7.62
N ILE A 109 10.51 3.70 7.90
CA ILE A 109 9.18 3.20 8.25
C ILE A 109 8.62 2.38 7.08
N PHE A 110 8.73 2.87 5.84
CA PHE A 110 8.32 2.13 4.65
C PHE A 110 9.01 0.76 4.56
N PHE A 111 10.33 0.69 4.73
CA PHE A 111 11.06 -0.58 4.63
C PHE A 111 10.70 -1.56 5.75
N ASN A 112 10.47 -1.06 6.97
CA ASN A 112 9.96 -1.89 8.06
C ASN A 112 8.59 -2.48 7.71
N LEU A 113 7.66 -1.68 7.21
CA LEU A 113 6.36 -2.15 6.74
C LEU A 113 6.49 -3.12 5.56
N LEU A 114 7.40 -2.86 4.62
CA LEU A 114 7.66 -3.73 3.47
C LEU A 114 8.19 -5.10 3.91
N SER A 115 8.99 -5.15 4.97
CA SER A 115 9.44 -6.41 5.54
C SER A 115 8.31 -7.19 6.23
N ALA A 116 7.41 -6.49 6.92
CA ALA A 116 6.40 -7.10 7.77
C ALA A 116 5.16 -7.57 6.99
N HIS A 117 4.65 -6.79 6.03
CA HIS A 117 3.36 -7.04 5.40
C HIS A 117 3.50 -7.61 3.99
N LYS A 118 2.60 -8.51 3.58
CA LYS A 118 2.67 -9.10 2.23
C LYS A 118 2.35 -8.08 1.15
N ASN A 119 1.20 -7.41 1.26
CA ASN A 119 0.79 -6.36 0.34
C ASN A 119 0.63 -5.03 1.06
N LEU A 120 1.11 -3.96 0.43
CA LEU A 120 1.08 -2.60 0.95
C LEU A 120 0.38 -1.67 -0.03
N ASN A 121 -0.46 -0.79 0.50
CA ASN A 121 -0.99 0.36 -0.22
C ASN A 121 -0.86 1.58 0.69
N LEU A 122 0.14 2.41 0.42
CA LEU A 122 0.49 3.54 1.25
C LEU A 122 0.11 4.83 0.53
N GLY A 123 -0.13 5.88 1.31
CA GLY A 123 -0.23 7.24 0.79
C GLY A 123 1.13 7.76 0.32
N ARG A 124 1.48 8.97 0.79
CA ARG A 124 2.74 9.62 0.44
C ARG A 124 3.90 8.97 1.17
N VAL A 125 4.93 8.56 0.44
CA VAL A 125 6.18 8.04 1.01
C VAL A 125 7.33 8.94 0.59
N LYS A 126 8.20 9.30 1.54
CA LYS A 126 9.39 10.09 1.27
C LYS A 126 10.55 9.15 0.96
N MET A 127 11.01 9.15 -0.30
CA MET A 127 12.12 8.32 -0.77
C MET A 127 12.97 9.05 -1.81
N THR A 128 14.24 8.65 -1.92
CA THR A 128 15.13 9.00 -3.05
C THR A 128 15.01 7.97 -4.20
N SER A 129 15.65 8.26 -5.34
CA SER A 129 15.74 7.32 -6.45
C SER A 129 16.49 6.03 -6.07
N GLU A 130 17.59 6.13 -5.31
CA GLU A 130 18.34 4.96 -4.84
C GLU A 130 17.52 4.09 -3.89
N GLU A 131 16.69 4.71 -3.06
CA GLU A 131 15.78 4.00 -2.16
C GLU A 131 14.66 3.29 -2.93
N CYS A 132 14.19 3.87 -4.04
CA CYS A 132 13.27 3.20 -4.96
C CYS A 132 13.92 1.96 -5.60
N GLU A 133 15.20 2.07 -6.00
CA GLU A 133 15.98 0.92 -6.49
C GLU A 133 16.09 -0.20 -5.46
N ARG A 134 16.41 0.16 -4.21
CA ARG A 134 16.47 -0.80 -3.09
C ARG A 134 15.11 -1.48 -2.86
N ALA A 135 14.01 -0.74 -2.96
CA ALA A 135 12.66 -1.32 -2.85
C ALA A 135 12.39 -2.34 -3.96
N MET A 136 12.77 -2.03 -5.20
CA MET A 136 12.65 -2.98 -6.32
C MET A 136 13.49 -4.24 -6.10
N GLU A 137 14.73 -4.11 -5.62
CA GLU A 137 15.60 -5.24 -5.32
C GLU A 137 14.97 -6.16 -4.27
N ILE A 138 14.46 -5.58 -3.18
CA ILE A 138 13.75 -6.34 -2.14
C ILE A 138 12.53 -7.05 -2.73
N ILE A 139 11.69 -6.35 -3.50
CA ILE A 139 10.46 -6.93 -4.07
C ILE A 139 10.79 -8.02 -5.11
N SER A 140 11.77 -7.80 -5.97
CA SER A 140 12.20 -8.75 -6.99
C SER A 140 12.82 -10.02 -6.41
N ALA A 141 13.41 -9.95 -5.21
CA ALA A 141 14.04 -11.10 -4.56
C ALA A 141 13.04 -12.03 -3.84
N VAL A 142 11.79 -11.60 -3.66
CA VAL A 142 10.76 -12.40 -2.98
C VAL A 142 10.33 -13.56 -3.88
N SER A 143 10.11 -14.76 -3.30
CA SER A 143 9.65 -15.95 -4.03
C SER A 143 8.12 -16.12 -4.04
N ARG A 144 7.40 -15.14 -3.51
CA ARG A 144 5.93 -15.09 -3.44
C ARG A 144 5.41 -13.83 -4.10
N GLU A 145 4.17 -13.91 -4.58
CA GLU A 145 3.45 -12.73 -5.07
C GLU A 145 3.33 -11.67 -3.98
N ARG A 146 3.63 -10.43 -4.35
CA ARG A 146 3.57 -9.24 -3.49
C ARG A 146 3.25 -8.03 -4.35
N LYS A 147 2.40 -7.16 -3.84
CA LYS A 147 2.08 -5.85 -4.42
C LYS A 147 2.34 -4.73 -3.42
N VAL A 148 3.02 -3.70 -3.88
CA VAL A 148 3.24 -2.43 -3.18
C VAL A 148 2.70 -1.32 -4.05
N ASP A 149 1.88 -0.45 -3.47
CA ASP A 149 1.30 0.72 -4.09
C ASP A 149 1.60 1.92 -3.18
N LEU A 150 2.11 3.00 -3.74
CA LEU A 150 2.50 4.19 -2.98
C LEU A 150 2.50 5.43 -3.87
N PHE A 151 2.51 6.61 -3.24
CA PHE A 151 2.67 7.89 -3.93
C PHE A 151 4.05 8.49 -3.62
N LEU A 152 4.78 8.86 -4.67
CA LEU A 152 6.06 9.56 -4.57
C LEU A 152 5.93 10.98 -5.13
N ALA A 153 6.81 11.87 -4.70
CA ALA A 153 6.93 13.18 -5.34
C ALA A 153 7.42 13.03 -6.78
N ASP A 154 6.91 13.88 -7.67
CA ASP A 154 7.26 13.84 -9.10
C ASP A 154 8.73 14.09 -9.36
N VAL A 155 9.41 14.87 -8.51
CA VAL A 155 10.87 15.03 -8.56
C VAL A 155 11.57 13.69 -8.36
N THR A 156 11.17 12.90 -7.36
CA THR A 156 11.76 11.57 -7.11
C THR A 156 11.55 10.64 -8.31
N THR A 157 10.35 10.61 -8.89
CA THR A 157 10.09 9.77 -10.07
C THR A 157 10.77 10.29 -11.33
N SER A 158 10.91 11.60 -11.48
CA SER A 158 11.62 12.22 -12.61
C SER A 158 13.11 11.92 -12.56
N ASP A 159 13.74 12.09 -11.39
CA ASP A 159 15.14 11.74 -11.15
C ASP A 159 15.36 10.25 -11.42
N TRP A 160 14.42 9.41 -10.98
CA TRP A 160 14.50 7.98 -11.21
C TRP A 160 14.37 7.60 -12.71
N LEU A 161 13.63 8.38 -13.49
CA LEU A 161 13.39 8.15 -14.92
C LEU A 161 14.32 8.95 -15.85
N GLU A 162 15.22 9.77 -15.32
CA GLU A 162 16.06 10.71 -16.09
C GLU A 162 16.82 10.01 -17.23
N ASN A 163 17.28 8.78 -16.98
CA ASN A 163 18.06 7.98 -17.93
C ASN A 163 17.21 7.19 -18.95
N ILE A 164 15.89 7.33 -18.96
CA ILE A 164 14.97 6.64 -19.88
C ILE A 164 14.44 7.63 -20.92
N PRO A 165 14.98 7.65 -22.15
CA PRO A 165 14.55 8.57 -23.19
C PRO A 165 13.07 8.38 -23.54
N LYS A 166 12.38 9.47 -23.90
CA LYS A 166 10.99 9.40 -24.41
C LYS A 166 10.87 8.58 -25.70
N SER A 167 11.96 8.37 -26.42
CA SER A 167 12.05 7.54 -27.63
C SER A 167 12.32 6.06 -27.35
N SER A 168 12.33 5.64 -26.08
CA SER A 168 12.54 4.24 -25.68
C SER A 168 11.51 3.31 -26.33
N LYS A 169 11.96 2.11 -26.70
CA LYS A 169 11.15 1.04 -27.27
C LYS A 169 11.05 -0.12 -26.27
N PRO A 170 9.93 -0.88 -26.29
CA PRO A 170 9.80 -2.10 -25.50
C PRO A 170 11.02 -3.03 -25.66
N GLY A 171 11.64 -3.39 -24.54
CA GLY A 171 12.85 -4.21 -24.48
C GLY A 171 14.16 -3.44 -24.30
N ASP A 172 14.16 -2.11 -24.45
CA ASP A 172 15.36 -1.29 -24.22
C ASP A 172 15.82 -1.42 -22.75
N LEU A 173 17.14 -1.51 -22.55
CA LEU A 173 17.78 -1.73 -21.26
C LEU A 173 18.50 -0.45 -20.79
N TYR A 174 18.18 0.00 -19.58
CA TYR A 174 18.78 1.16 -18.91
C TYR A 174 19.32 0.72 -17.55
N GLY A 175 20.62 0.42 -17.48
CA GLY A 175 21.22 -0.22 -16.32
C GLY A 175 20.64 -1.62 -16.08
N LYS A 176 19.89 -1.79 -14.99
CA LYS A 176 19.17 -3.04 -14.65
C LYS A 176 17.68 -3.00 -15.02
N LEU A 177 17.18 -1.86 -15.51
CA LEU A 177 15.77 -1.65 -15.83
C LEU A 177 15.50 -1.96 -17.30
N ILE A 178 14.47 -2.77 -17.54
CA ILE A 178 13.94 -3.03 -18.87
C ILE A 178 12.71 -2.15 -19.07
N TYR A 179 12.72 -1.33 -20.11
CA TYR A 179 11.55 -0.57 -20.53
C TYR A 179 10.52 -1.51 -21.17
N VAL A 180 9.29 -1.53 -20.65
CA VAL A 180 8.23 -2.42 -21.16
C VAL A 180 7.35 -1.67 -22.14
N ARG A 181 6.75 -0.56 -21.71
CA ARG A 181 5.88 0.27 -22.54
C ARG A 181 5.55 1.59 -21.84
N ASN A 182 5.08 2.53 -22.62
CA ASN A 182 4.36 3.72 -22.17
C ASN A 182 2.90 3.61 -22.61
N PHE A 183 1.99 4.04 -21.75
CA PHE A 183 0.59 4.25 -22.08
C PHE A 183 0.40 5.74 -22.38
N ASN A 184 0.76 6.17 -23.59
CA ASN A 184 0.32 7.49 -24.05
C ASN A 184 -1.19 7.43 -24.26
N THR A 185 -1.97 7.98 -23.33
CA THR A 185 -3.36 8.33 -23.62
C THR A 185 -3.32 9.54 -24.55
N ALA A 186 -3.63 9.32 -25.83
CA ALA A 186 -3.56 10.33 -26.89
C ALA A 186 -4.43 11.60 -26.65
N ASP A 187 -5.15 11.67 -25.54
CA ASP A 187 -6.15 12.71 -25.24
C ASP A 187 -5.91 13.50 -23.94
N SER A 188 -4.96 13.14 -23.07
CA SER A 188 -4.70 13.89 -21.83
C SER A 188 -3.32 14.55 -21.85
N ARG A 189 -3.29 15.88 -21.74
CA ARG A 189 -2.06 16.69 -21.80
C ARG A 189 -1.09 16.50 -20.63
N HIS A 190 -1.40 15.65 -19.64
CA HIS A 190 -0.73 15.69 -18.34
C HIS A 190 -0.37 14.34 -17.69
N ASP A 191 -0.73 13.19 -18.26
CA ASP A 191 -0.47 11.90 -17.59
C ASP A 191 0.44 11.00 -18.42
N TYR A 192 1.73 10.99 -18.09
CA TYR A 192 2.68 10.01 -18.62
C TYR A 192 2.67 8.77 -17.73
N ASP A 193 2.25 7.64 -18.29
CA ASP A 193 2.17 6.34 -17.61
C ASP A 193 3.26 5.42 -18.15
N VAL A 194 4.22 5.02 -17.31
CA VAL A 194 5.32 4.13 -17.71
C VAL A 194 5.26 2.79 -17.01
N GLN A 195 5.59 1.74 -17.76
CA GLN A 195 5.80 0.41 -17.24
C GLN A 195 7.25 -0.04 -17.47
N LEU A 196 7.90 -0.45 -16.39
CA LEU A 196 9.27 -0.96 -16.35
C LEU A 196 9.30 -2.35 -15.72
N ARG A 197 10.44 -3.02 -15.88
CA ARG A 197 10.71 -4.29 -15.23
C ARG A 197 12.14 -4.33 -14.68
N PHE A 198 12.28 -4.77 -13.44
CA PHE A 198 13.55 -5.08 -12.79
C PHE A 198 13.49 -6.52 -12.27
N GLY A 199 14.28 -7.43 -12.84
CA GLY A 199 14.21 -8.85 -12.46
C GLY A 199 12.78 -9.42 -12.56
N ASN A 200 12.20 -9.81 -11.42
CA ASN A 200 10.81 -10.27 -11.29
C ASN A 200 9.83 -9.18 -10.82
N CYS A 201 10.33 -7.98 -10.49
CA CYS A 201 9.53 -6.83 -10.12
C CYS A 201 9.03 -6.09 -11.37
N TRP A 202 7.71 -5.99 -11.50
CA TRP A 202 7.02 -5.14 -12.46
C TRP A 202 6.71 -3.81 -11.81
N ILE A 203 7.15 -2.72 -12.44
CA ILE A 203 6.92 -1.36 -11.97
C ILE A 203 5.95 -0.67 -12.92
N ARG A 204 4.93 -0.02 -12.38
CA ARG A 204 4.09 0.93 -13.09
C ARG A 204 4.14 2.27 -12.37
N ILE A 205 4.47 3.32 -13.09
CA ILE A 205 4.45 4.69 -12.60
C ILE A 205 3.37 5.42 -13.39
N GLN A 206 2.48 6.12 -12.69
CA GLN A 206 1.33 6.80 -13.28
C GLN A 206 1.27 8.25 -12.84
N GLY A 207 0.78 9.12 -13.74
CA GLY A 207 0.58 10.54 -13.46
C GLY A 207 1.88 11.32 -13.31
N ILE A 208 2.90 11.03 -14.13
CA ILE A 208 4.18 11.73 -14.08
C ILE A 208 4.05 13.09 -14.78
N GLU A 209 4.29 14.18 -14.05
CA GLU A 209 4.52 15.50 -14.63
C GLU A 209 6.02 15.84 -14.66
N PHE A 210 6.62 15.90 -15.85
CA PHE A 210 8.04 16.30 -16.03
C PHE A 210 8.30 17.80 -15.78
N THR A 211 7.37 18.51 -15.15
CA THR A 211 7.44 19.96 -14.92
C THR A 211 8.15 20.32 -13.62
N GLY A 212 8.57 19.34 -12.81
CA GLY A 212 9.25 19.59 -11.52
C GLY A 212 8.34 20.19 -10.46
N SER A 213 7.04 19.95 -10.59
CA SER A 213 5.99 20.42 -9.69
C SER A 213 5.79 19.45 -8.51
N ASP A 214 5.14 19.88 -7.43
CA ASP A 214 4.89 19.06 -6.22
C ASP A 214 3.78 18.00 -6.41
N PHE A 215 3.56 17.57 -7.66
CA PHE A 215 2.60 16.52 -7.95
C PHE A 215 3.12 15.16 -7.47
N LEU A 216 2.18 14.23 -7.39
CA LEU A 216 2.43 12.90 -6.88
C LEU A 216 2.17 11.87 -7.95
N SER A 217 3.23 11.17 -8.31
CA SER A 217 3.17 9.99 -9.14
C SER A 217 2.78 8.78 -8.30
N ARG A 218 1.82 8.00 -8.80
CA ARG A 218 1.49 6.70 -8.22
C ARG A 218 2.47 5.66 -8.73
N VAL A 219 3.16 4.98 -7.81
CA VAL A 219 4.08 3.89 -8.12
C VAL A 219 3.50 2.58 -7.60
N THR A 220 3.29 1.63 -8.52
CA THR A 220 2.94 0.25 -8.19
C THR A 220 4.11 -0.66 -8.54
N MET A 221 4.61 -1.39 -7.54
CA MET A 221 5.62 -2.44 -7.69
C MET A 221 4.99 -3.80 -7.40
N THR A 222 5.14 -4.76 -8.30
CA THR A 222 4.54 -6.10 -8.15
C THR A 222 5.54 -7.18 -8.51
N ASN A 223 5.77 -8.11 -7.60
CA ASN A 223 6.49 -9.33 -7.91
C ASN A 223 5.51 -10.38 -8.46
N ARG A 224 5.69 -10.78 -9.73
CA ARG A 224 4.89 -11.82 -10.36
C ARG A 224 5.75 -13.08 -10.45
N VAL A 225 5.53 -14.02 -9.55
CA VAL A 225 6.17 -15.34 -9.52
C VAL A 225 5.30 -16.33 -10.28
#